data_AF-A0AAD4HN20-F1
#
_entry.id   AF-A0AAD4HN20-F1
#
_cell.length_a   1.000
_cell.length_b   1.000
_cell.length_c   1.000
_cell.angle_alpha   90.00
_cell.angle_beta   90.00
_cell.angle_gamma   90.00
#
_symmetry.space_group_name_H-M   'P 1'
#
loop_
_entity.id
_entity.type
_entity.pdbx_description
1 polymer ?
#
loop_
_entity_poly.entity_id
_entity_poly.type
_entity_poly.pdbx_seq_one_letter_code
_entity_poly.pdbx_strand_id
1 'polypeptide(L)'
;MSGICRPRLAEERKQWRKDHPFGFYAKPVKTADGSMNLMEWEVGIPGKAGTPWEGGLFKLTMTFPEDYPSKPPKCKFTPPLFHPNVYPSGTVCLSILDEEKSWKPAITIKQILLGIQDLLDDPNVNDPAQSDAYTMFKNDKVAYERRIRQQARENIPK
;
A
#
# COMPACT_ATOMS: atom_id res chain seq x y z
N MET A 1 26.84 -4.80 15.12
CA MET A 1 26.76 -4.54 13.67
C MET A 1 25.52 -3.68 13.43
N SER A 2 25.68 -2.43 13.02
CA SER A 2 24.55 -1.59 12.61
C SER A 2 23.94 -2.20 11.34
N GLY A 3 22.71 -2.71 11.42
CA GLY A 3 22.04 -3.35 10.29
C GLY A 3 21.87 -2.39 9.10
N ILE A 4 21.84 -2.96 7.88
CA ILE A 4 21.68 -2.21 6.62
C ILE A 4 20.28 -1.59 6.45
N CYS A 5 19.31 -1.98 7.28
CA CYS A 5 17.92 -1.53 7.24
C CYS A 5 17.78 -0.01 7.36
N ARG A 6 18.26 0.60 8.45
CA ARG A 6 18.11 2.04 8.71
C ARG A 6 18.83 2.91 7.67
N PRO A 7 20.08 2.61 7.26
CA PRO A 7 20.72 3.31 6.14
C PRO A 7 19.91 3.24 4.84
N ARG A 8 19.36 2.07 4.50
CA ARG A 8 18.50 1.92 3.31
C ARG A 8 17.23 2.77 3.43
N LEU A 9 16.55 2.75 4.57
CA LEU A 9 15.34 3.56 4.78
C LEU A 9 15.59 5.06 4.73
N ALA A 10 16.76 5.51 5.20
CA ALA A 10 17.18 6.90 5.08
C ALA A 10 17.38 7.30 3.60
N GLU A 11 17.96 6.43 2.80
CA GLU A 11 18.13 6.66 1.35
C GLU A 11 16.78 6.63 0.60
N GLU A 12 15.88 5.69 0.91
CA GLU A 12 14.51 5.68 0.37
C GLU A 12 13.78 7.00 0.66
N ARG A 13 13.88 7.51 1.90
CA ARG A 13 13.28 8.79 2.30
C ARG A 13 13.87 9.96 1.53
N LYS A 14 15.19 9.96 1.33
CA LYS A 14 15.89 11.00 0.56
C LYS A 14 15.44 11.00 -0.90
N GLN A 15 15.34 9.82 -1.51
CA GLN A 15 14.88 9.67 -2.90
C GLN A 15 13.41 10.08 -3.05
N TRP A 16 12.53 9.63 -2.16
CA TRP A 16 11.12 10.01 -2.15
C TRP A 16 10.92 11.53 -2.05
N ARG A 17 11.69 12.21 -1.19
CA ARG A 17 11.64 13.67 -1.06
C ARG A 17 12.14 14.40 -2.31
N LYS A 18 13.05 13.78 -3.07
CA LYS A 18 13.56 14.34 -4.32
C LYS A 18 12.53 14.21 -5.45
N ASP A 19 11.89 13.05 -5.56
CA ASP A 19 10.90 12.75 -6.58
C ASP A 19 9.95 11.65 -6.12
N HIS A 20 8.65 11.93 -6.16
CA HIS A 20 7.58 10.94 -5.95
C HIS A 20 6.37 11.26 -6.84
N PRO A 21 5.54 10.26 -7.18
CA PRO A 21 4.38 10.49 -8.03
C PRO A 21 3.39 11.47 -7.37
N PHE A 22 2.82 12.36 -8.18
CA PHE A 22 1.87 13.36 -7.70
C PHE A 22 0.67 12.70 -6.98
N GLY A 23 0.24 13.31 -5.87
CA GLY A 23 -0.87 12.85 -5.05
C GLY A 23 -0.52 11.75 -4.04
N PHE A 24 0.63 11.08 -4.18
CA PHE A 24 1.11 10.15 -3.16
C PHE A 24 1.79 10.90 -2.02
N TYR A 25 1.73 10.34 -0.82
CA TYR A 25 2.63 10.72 0.27
C TYR A 25 3.20 9.49 0.97
N ALA A 26 4.43 9.60 1.48
CA ALA A 26 5.05 8.58 2.31
C ALA A 26 6.01 9.25 3.30
N LYS A 27 5.84 8.98 4.59
CA LYS A 27 6.68 9.57 5.65
C LYS A 27 6.84 8.60 6.84
N PRO A 28 8.02 8.55 7.47
CA PRO A 28 8.18 7.88 8.76
C PRO A 28 7.21 8.43 9.81
N VAL A 29 6.72 7.56 10.68
CA VAL A 29 5.86 7.93 11.81
C VAL A 29 6.68 8.75 12.82
N LYS A 30 6.08 9.83 13.32
CA LYS A 30 6.65 10.64 14.39
C LYS A 30 6.28 10.02 15.74
N THR A 31 7.27 9.75 16.58
CA THR A 31 7.08 9.20 17.93
C THR A 31 6.68 10.28 18.93
N ALA A 32 6.22 9.87 20.11
CA ALA A 32 5.74 10.80 21.15
C ALA A 32 6.81 11.78 21.65
N ASP A 33 8.09 11.37 21.64
CA ASP A 33 9.25 12.21 21.98
C ASP A 33 9.66 13.18 20.86
N GLY A 34 8.96 13.15 19.73
CA GLY A 34 9.23 13.99 18.57
C GLY A 34 10.26 13.45 17.59
N SER A 35 10.88 12.29 17.87
CA SER A 35 11.77 11.61 16.93
C SER A 35 11.00 10.92 15.80
N MET A 36 11.73 10.36 14.82
CA MET A 36 11.14 9.70 13.65
C MET A 36 11.41 8.19 13.72
N ASN A 37 10.36 7.38 13.77
CA ASN A 37 10.47 5.94 13.63
C ASN A 37 10.62 5.56 12.16
N LEU A 38 11.86 5.34 11.70
CA LEU A 38 12.11 4.91 10.32
C LEU A 38 11.52 3.53 9.98
N MET A 39 11.21 2.71 10.99
CA MET A 39 10.69 1.34 10.80
C MET A 39 9.19 1.29 10.52
N GLU A 40 8.48 2.41 10.64
CA GLU A 40 7.05 2.49 10.39
C GLU A 40 6.71 3.78 9.65
N TRP A 41 6.00 3.66 8.53
CA TRP A 41 5.67 4.80 7.68
C TRP A 41 4.16 4.92 7.51
N GLU A 42 3.68 6.17 7.56
CA GLU A 42 2.34 6.54 7.13
C GLU A 42 2.41 6.93 5.65
N VAL A 43 1.60 6.29 4.82
CA VAL A 43 1.57 6.56 3.38
C VAL A 43 0.13 6.70 2.89
N GLY A 44 -0.05 7.43 1.79
CA GLY A 44 -1.32 7.59 1.12
C GLY A 44 -1.19 7.38 -0.37
N ILE A 45 -2.11 6.59 -0.93
CA ILE A 45 -2.16 6.24 -2.34
C ILE A 45 -3.43 6.85 -2.93
N PRO A 46 -3.33 7.75 -3.92
CA PRO A 46 -4.51 8.27 -4.61
C PRO A 46 -5.10 7.20 -5.54
N GLY A 47 -6.41 7.17 -5.68
CA GLY A 47 -7.05 6.40 -6.74
C GLY A 47 -6.70 6.96 -8.12
N LYS A 48 -6.53 6.10 -9.13
CA LYS A 48 -6.21 6.51 -10.49
C LYS A 48 -7.39 7.24 -11.15
N ALA A 49 -7.10 8.25 -11.96
CA ALA A 49 -8.10 8.90 -12.80
C ALA A 49 -8.72 7.91 -13.80
N GLY A 50 -10.02 8.04 -14.06
CA GLY A 50 -10.79 7.15 -14.93
C GLY A 50 -11.21 5.83 -14.27
N THR A 51 -10.86 5.60 -12.99
CA THR A 51 -11.17 4.36 -12.27
C THR A 51 -12.25 4.58 -11.22
N PRO A 52 -12.96 3.53 -10.74
CA PRO A 52 -13.88 3.65 -9.61
C PRO A 52 -13.23 4.18 -8.32
N TRP A 53 -11.91 4.15 -8.21
CA TRP A 53 -11.12 4.61 -7.07
C TRP A 53 -10.83 6.12 -7.10
N GLU A 54 -11.05 6.78 -8.24
CA GLU A 54 -10.72 8.19 -8.46
C GLU A 54 -11.28 9.11 -7.36
N GLY A 55 -10.47 10.09 -6.97
CA GLY A 55 -10.81 11.09 -5.95
C GLY A 55 -10.56 10.63 -4.51
N GLY A 56 -10.43 9.32 -4.26
CA GLY A 56 -10.04 8.79 -2.96
C GLY A 56 -8.53 8.88 -2.69
N LEU A 57 -8.16 9.07 -1.42
CA LEU A 57 -6.80 8.95 -0.90
C LEU A 57 -6.75 7.88 0.19
N PHE A 58 -6.21 6.71 -0.16
CA PHE A 58 -6.25 5.53 0.67
C PHE A 58 -5.01 5.44 1.56
N LYS A 59 -5.21 5.53 2.87
CA LYS A 59 -4.12 5.51 3.85
C LYS A 59 -3.73 4.09 4.19
N LEU A 60 -2.42 3.85 4.28
CA LEU A 60 -1.88 2.60 4.78
C LEU A 60 -0.62 2.82 5.62
N THR A 61 -0.33 1.85 6.47
CA THR A 61 0.91 1.78 7.23
C THR A 61 1.87 0.81 6.54
N MET A 62 3.13 1.21 6.37
CA MET A 62 4.22 0.31 6.00
C MET A 62 5.09 0.02 7.21
N THR A 63 5.23 -1.25 7.58
CA THR A 63 6.07 -1.69 8.70
C THR A 63 7.26 -2.48 8.16
N PHE A 64 8.47 -2.00 8.45
CA PHE A 64 9.72 -2.58 7.98
C PHE A 64 10.30 -3.51 9.06
N PRO A 65 10.67 -4.76 8.72
CA PRO A 65 11.37 -5.63 9.66
C PRO A 65 12.85 -5.22 9.77
N GLU A 66 13.54 -5.66 10.83
CA GLU A 66 14.96 -5.35 11.07
C GLU A 66 15.90 -5.92 9.99
N ASP A 67 15.47 -6.97 9.29
CA ASP A 67 16.16 -7.59 8.16
C ASP A 67 15.81 -6.99 6.79
N TYR A 68 15.03 -5.90 6.74
CA TYR A 68 14.88 -5.11 5.52
C TYR A 68 16.26 -4.58 5.04
N PRO A 69 16.57 -4.59 3.74
CA PRO A 69 15.71 -4.92 2.59
C PRO A 69 15.75 -6.41 2.17
N SER A 70 16.39 -7.30 2.93
CA SER A 70 16.34 -8.73 2.62
C SER A 70 14.91 -9.26 2.67
N LYS A 71 14.12 -8.82 3.66
CA LYS A 71 12.67 -9.08 3.74
C LYS A 71 11.82 -7.87 3.34
N PRO A 72 10.63 -8.08 2.76
CA PRO A 72 9.72 -7.02 2.38
C PRO A 72 9.11 -6.30 3.59
N PRO A 73 8.68 -5.04 3.43
CA PRO A 73 7.79 -4.41 4.40
C PRO A 73 6.39 -5.04 4.36
N LYS A 74 5.68 -4.99 5.49
CA LYS A 74 4.24 -5.28 5.54
C LYS A 74 3.45 -4.00 5.26
N CYS A 75 2.53 -4.05 4.31
CA CYS A 75 1.65 -2.92 3.97
C CYS A 75 0.23 -3.21 4.42
N LYS A 76 -0.40 -2.27 5.15
CA LYS A 76 -1.72 -2.46 5.76
C LYS A 76 -2.59 -1.21 5.63
N PHE A 77 -3.70 -1.29 4.91
CA PHE A 77 -4.68 -0.20 4.83
C PHE A 77 -5.33 0.08 6.19
N THR A 78 -5.47 1.37 6.52
CA THR A 78 -6.04 1.86 7.77
C THR A 78 -7.01 3.02 7.48
N PRO A 79 -8.34 2.76 7.45
CA PRO A 79 -9.02 1.49 7.72
C PRO A 79 -8.83 0.43 6.59
N PRO A 80 -9.13 -0.86 6.84
CA PRO A 80 -9.14 -1.89 5.80
C PRO A 80 -10.07 -1.53 4.64
N LEU A 81 -9.66 -1.89 3.41
CA LEU A 81 -10.44 -1.63 2.20
C LEU A 81 -11.25 -2.85 1.76
N PHE A 82 -12.42 -2.60 1.19
CA PHE A 82 -13.15 -3.59 0.39
C PHE A 82 -12.42 -3.80 -0.95
N HIS A 83 -11.57 -4.82 -1.02
CA HIS A 83 -10.80 -5.19 -2.21
C HIS A 83 -10.51 -6.70 -2.24
N PRO A 84 -10.50 -7.38 -3.41
CA PRO A 84 -10.25 -8.82 -3.49
C PRO A 84 -8.91 -9.26 -2.90
N ASN A 85 -7.86 -8.44 -3.01
CA ASN A 85 -6.50 -8.73 -2.54
C ASN A 85 -6.09 -7.97 -1.27
N VAL A 86 -7.05 -7.47 -0.49
CA VAL A 86 -6.79 -6.89 0.83
C VAL A 86 -7.47 -7.76 1.87
N TYR A 87 -6.71 -8.31 2.81
CA TYR A 87 -7.26 -9.11 3.90
C TYR A 87 -8.21 -8.27 4.77
N PRO A 88 -9.15 -8.88 5.51
CA PRO A 88 -9.99 -8.15 6.48
C PRO A 88 -9.19 -7.38 7.53
N SER A 89 -7.95 -7.80 7.80
CA SER A 89 -7.01 -7.06 8.65
C SER A 89 -6.56 -5.72 8.05
N GLY A 90 -6.69 -5.53 6.74
CA GLY A 90 -6.12 -4.43 5.96
C GLY A 90 -4.80 -4.79 5.27
N THR A 91 -4.19 -5.94 5.57
CA THR A 91 -2.93 -6.37 4.95
C THR A 91 -3.11 -6.55 3.43
N VAL A 92 -2.19 -6.00 2.64
CA VAL A 92 -2.20 -6.13 1.18
C VAL A 92 -1.55 -7.45 0.76
N CYS A 93 -2.22 -8.21 -0.10
CA CYS A 93 -1.64 -9.36 -0.78
C CYS A 93 -1.12 -8.94 -2.16
N LEU A 94 0.20 -8.86 -2.31
CA LEU A 94 0.87 -8.49 -3.56
C LEU A 94 2.19 -9.25 -3.66
N SER A 95 2.52 -9.80 -4.83
CA SER A 95 3.70 -10.67 -5.01
C SER A 95 5.04 -9.99 -4.69
N ILE A 96 5.15 -8.67 -4.92
CA ILE A 96 6.34 -7.88 -4.55
C ILE A 96 6.38 -7.54 -3.05
N LEU A 97 5.42 -7.97 -2.24
CA LEU A 97 5.43 -7.87 -0.78
C LEU A 97 5.64 -9.25 -0.12
N ASP A 98 5.94 -10.28 -0.91
CA ASP A 98 6.08 -11.66 -0.48
C ASP A 98 7.50 -12.14 -0.79
N GLU A 99 8.21 -12.56 0.26
CA GLU A 99 9.62 -13.01 0.23
C GLU A 99 9.81 -14.22 -0.68
N GLU A 100 8.82 -15.11 -0.77
CA GLU A 100 8.89 -16.34 -1.55
C GLU A 100 8.44 -16.16 -3.00
N LYS A 101 7.89 -15.00 -3.36
CA LYS A 101 7.38 -14.70 -4.71
C LYS A 101 8.29 -13.75 -5.47
N SER A 102 7.97 -12.46 -5.47
CA SER A 102 8.57 -11.47 -6.37
C SER A 102 9.32 -10.36 -5.64
N TRP A 103 9.42 -10.43 -4.31
CA TRP A 103 10.24 -9.50 -3.56
C TRP A 103 11.70 -9.55 -4.02
N LYS A 104 12.30 -8.37 -4.17
CA LYS A 104 13.72 -8.21 -4.38
C LYS A 104 14.19 -7.04 -3.51
N PRO A 105 15.35 -7.13 -2.84
CA PRO A 105 15.85 -6.04 -2.02
C PRO A 105 16.01 -4.71 -2.76
N ALA A 106 16.16 -4.73 -4.10
CA ALA A 106 16.26 -3.54 -4.93
C ALA A 106 14.92 -2.80 -5.16
N ILE A 107 13.78 -3.41 -4.81
CA ILE A 107 12.47 -2.77 -4.95
C ILE A 107 12.39 -1.58 -3.98
N THR A 108 12.01 -0.43 -4.53
CA THR A 108 11.89 0.85 -3.82
C THR A 108 10.51 1.03 -3.21
N ILE A 109 10.37 1.93 -2.22
CA ILE A 109 9.06 2.32 -1.69
C ILE A 109 8.17 2.86 -2.81
N LYS A 110 8.74 3.63 -3.75
CA LYS A 110 8.02 4.14 -4.93
C LYS A 110 7.40 3.02 -5.77
N GLN A 111 8.16 1.97 -6.06
CA GLN A 111 7.67 0.82 -6.82
C GLN A 111 6.59 0.04 -6.06
N ILE A 112 6.72 -0.11 -4.73
CA ILE A 112 5.69 -0.74 -3.90
C ILE A 112 4.38 0.05 -3.99
N LEU A 113 4.42 1.36 -3.77
CA LEU A 113 3.20 2.17 -3.75
C LEU A 113 2.52 2.25 -5.11
N LEU A 114 3.30 2.31 -6.20
CA LEU A 114 2.76 2.20 -7.56
C LEU A 114 2.13 0.82 -7.80
N GLY A 115 2.79 -0.26 -7.39
CA GLY A 115 2.24 -1.61 -7.53
C GLY A 115 0.96 -1.83 -6.72
N ILE A 116 0.84 -1.23 -5.53
CA ILE A 116 -0.42 -1.26 -4.77
C ILE A 116 -1.50 -0.42 -5.48
N GLN A 117 -1.17 0.74 -6.05
CA GLN A 117 -2.12 1.54 -6.83
C GLN A 117 -2.63 0.77 -8.06
N ASP A 118 -1.73 0.06 -8.76
CA ASP A 118 -2.08 -0.80 -9.89
C ASP A 118 -3.02 -1.93 -9.46
N LEU A 119 -2.72 -2.58 -8.33
CA LEU A 119 -3.53 -3.66 -7.77
C LEU A 119 -4.96 -3.24 -7.43
N LEU A 120 -5.19 -2.00 -7.01
CA LEU A 120 -6.54 -1.50 -6.73
C LEU A 120 -7.44 -1.56 -7.97
N ASP A 121 -6.90 -1.22 -9.15
CA ASP A 121 -7.65 -1.16 -10.40
C ASP A 121 -7.66 -2.50 -11.15
N ASP A 122 -6.61 -3.32 -10.99
CA ASP A 122 -6.50 -4.65 -11.59
C ASP A 122 -6.32 -5.75 -10.52
N PRO A 123 -7.41 -6.20 -9.87
CA PRO A 123 -7.34 -7.22 -8.82
C PRO A 123 -6.81 -8.56 -9.33
N ASN A 124 -5.88 -9.16 -8.60
CA ASN A 124 -5.36 -10.49 -8.90
C ASN A 124 -6.36 -11.58 -8.45
N VAL A 125 -7.13 -12.13 -9.39
CA VAL A 125 -8.12 -13.18 -9.13
C VAL A 125 -7.54 -14.52 -8.67
N ASN A 126 -6.24 -14.75 -8.86
CA ASN A 126 -5.58 -16.01 -8.48
C ASN A 126 -5.14 -16.03 -7.01
N ASP A 127 -5.16 -14.88 -6.32
CA ASP A 127 -4.70 -14.75 -4.93
C ASP A 127 -5.73 -13.96 -4.08
N PRO A 128 -6.97 -14.47 -3.92
CA PRO A 128 -8.02 -13.77 -3.19
C PRO A 128 -7.74 -13.75 -1.68
N ALA A 129 -7.74 -12.56 -1.10
CA ALA A 129 -7.56 -12.30 0.33
C ALA A 129 -8.88 -11.99 1.07
N GLN A 130 -9.93 -11.58 0.33
CA GLN A 130 -11.25 -11.27 0.88
C GLN A 130 -12.37 -11.82 0.01
N SER A 131 -13.05 -12.85 0.52
CA SER A 131 -14.05 -13.65 -0.20
C SER A 131 -15.23 -12.83 -0.72
N ASP A 132 -15.76 -11.90 0.09
CA ASP A 132 -16.92 -11.08 -0.29
C ASP A 132 -16.59 -10.14 -1.47
N ALA A 133 -15.41 -9.49 -1.40
CA ALA A 133 -14.94 -8.61 -2.46
C ALA A 133 -14.62 -9.40 -3.74
N TYR A 134 -13.96 -10.55 -3.61
CA TYR A 134 -13.68 -11.45 -4.73
C TYR A 134 -14.96 -11.95 -5.41
N THR A 135 -15.93 -12.43 -4.63
CA THR A 135 -17.20 -12.95 -5.15
C THR A 135 -17.98 -11.86 -5.87
N MET A 136 -18.07 -10.66 -5.29
CA MET A 136 -18.74 -9.52 -5.92
C MET A 136 -18.01 -9.08 -7.20
N PHE A 137 -16.68 -8.98 -7.18
CA PHE A 137 -15.89 -8.64 -8.36
C PHE A 137 -16.11 -9.63 -9.52
N LYS A 138 -16.17 -10.94 -9.21
CA LYS A 138 -16.32 -11.99 -10.21
C LYS A 138 -17.75 -12.11 -10.76
N ASN A 139 -18.75 -11.99 -9.90
CA ASN A 139 -20.14 -12.32 -10.23
C ASN A 139 -21.03 -11.09 -10.52
N ASP A 140 -20.69 -9.92 -9.97
CA ASP A 140 -21.46 -8.68 -10.15
C ASP A 140 -20.52 -7.46 -10.15
N LYS A 141 -19.82 -7.28 -11.27
CA LYS A 141 -18.87 -6.18 -11.46
C LYS A 141 -19.53 -4.81 -11.28
N VAL A 142 -20.80 -4.66 -11.65
CA VAL A 142 -21.53 -3.38 -11.51
C VAL A 142 -21.75 -3.05 -10.02
N ALA A 143 -22.19 -4.01 -9.22
CA ALA A 143 -22.31 -3.81 -7.77
C ALA A 143 -20.94 -3.58 -7.11
N TYR A 144 -19.91 -4.31 -7.54
CA TYR A 144 -18.54 -4.10 -7.07
C TYR A 144 -18.09 -2.66 -7.30
N GLU A 145 -18.13 -2.18 -8.54
CA GLU A 145 -17.68 -0.82 -8.85
C GLU A 145 -18.52 0.25 -8.15
N ARG A 146 -19.84 0.04 -7.99
CA ARG A 146 -20.70 0.96 -7.22
C ARG A 146 -20.21 1.08 -5.77
N ARG A 147 -19.85 -0.04 -5.14
CA ARG A 147 -19.31 -0.07 -3.78
C ARG A 147 -17.93 0.60 -3.71
N ILE A 148 -17.07 0.39 -4.71
CA ILE A 148 -15.75 1.06 -4.77
C ILE A 148 -15.91 2.58 -4.90
N ARG A 149 -16.81 3.06 -5.78
CA ARG A 149 -17.08 4.51 -5.90
C ARG A 149 -17.56 5.13 -4.59
N GLN A 150 -18.37 4.39 -3.82
CA GLN A 150 -18.77 4.84 -2.49
C GLN A 150 -17.59 4.89 -1.52
N GLN A 151 -16.76 3.84 -1.47
CA GLN A 151 -15.55 3.79 -0.65
C GLN A 151 -14.56 4.91 -1.01
N ALA A 152 -14.40 5.25 -2.30
CA ALA A 152 -13.56 6.36 -2.74
C ALA A 152 -14.06 7.70 -2.19
N ARG A 153 -15.39 7.94 -2.20
CA ARG A 153 -16.01 9.15 -1.63
C ARG A 153 -15.80 9.27 -0.13
N GLU A 154 -15.81 8.15 0.59
CA GLU A 154 -15.56 8.10 2.04
C GLU A 154 -14.09 8.41 2.39
N ASN A 155 -13.17 8.26 1.42
CA ASN A 155 -11.74 8.47 1.58
C ASN A 155 -11.25 9.74 0.85
N ILE A 156 -12.11 10.71 0.57
CA ILE A 156 -11.68 12.01 0.03
C ILE A 156 -10.82 12.73 1.08
N PRO A 157 -9.62 13.22 0.73
CA PRO A 157 -8.80 14.01 1.64
C PRO A 157 -9.55 15.29 2.08
N LYS A 158 -9.55 15.55 3.39
CA LYS A 158 -10.17 16.75 3.98
C LYS A 158 -9.27 17.97 3.84
#